data_AF-A0A5C6FXM3-F1
#
_entry.id   AF-A0A5C6FXM3-F1
#
_cell.length_a   1.000
_cell.length_b   1.000
_cell.length_c   1.000
_cell.angle_alpha   90.00
_cell.angle_beta   90.00
_cell.angle_gamma   90.00
#
_symmetry.space_group_name_H-M   'P 1'
#
loop_
_entity.id
_entity.type
_entity.pdbx_description
1 polymer ?
#
loop_
_entity_poly.entity_id
_entity_poly.type
_entity_poly.pdbx_seq_one_letter_code
_entity_poly.pdbx_strand_id
1 'polypeptide(L)'
;AGAHILEMQNEDVAKAWLNIDTEAQGAVYFASNSQIMVRSRFQSLPMPLIASPFANDLETCVVYIDEGHTRGTDLKLPVTAKGAVTLGSGQTKDQTVQAAMRLRQLGTTQSVAFLAPPEVYRSILDVRRAHTQELPRPVMLTSVDVVRWLLEQSCKANEQMMALHFSQCQDFCRRTDIVWKHPNFATNKQHLEKVLQVIRQVEQQTLQQ
;
A
#
# COMPACT_ATOMS: atom_id res chain seq x y z
N ALA A 1 0.98 -2.57 0.52
CA ALA A 1 1.78 -3.46 -0.38
C ALA A 1 2.89 -2.62 -0.98
N GLY A 2 4.09 -2.80 -0.48
CA GLY A 2 5.13 -1.79 -0.61
C GLY A 2 6.03 -1.93 0.61
N ALA A 3 7.32 -1.87 0.35
CA ALA A 3 8.37 -2.37 1.21
C ALA A 3 8.18 -2.11 2.72
N HIS A 4 8.11 -3.20 3.48
CA HIS A 4 8.24 -3.25 4.93
C HIS A 4 9.69 -2.98 5.38
N ILE A 5 10.42 -2.11 4.68
CA ILE A 5 11.77 -1.69 5.05
C ILE A 5 11.61 -0.36 5.78
N LEU A 6 11.12 -0.43 7.01
CA LEU A 6 10.79 0.76 7.84
C LEU A 6 12.04 1.54 8.28
N GLU A 7 13.22 0.92 8.21
CA GLU A 7 14.47 1.45 8.79
C GLU A 7 15.43 2.06 7.76
N MET A 8 15.09 2.05 6.46
CA MET A 8 15.97 2.56 5.41
C MET A 8 15.25 3.57 4.52
N GLN A 9 15.96 4.62 4.10
CA GLN A 9 15.43 5.50 3.06
C GLN A 9 15.41 4.76 1.72
N ASN A 10 14.51 5.16 0.83
CA ASN A 10 14.40 4.56 -0.51
C ASN A 10 15.72 4.57 -1.28
N GLU A 11 16.53 5.63 -1.11
CA GLU A 11 17.87 5.71 -1.68
C GLU A 11 18.79 4.60 -1.16
N ASP A 12 18.78 4.33 0.14
CA ASP A 12 19.63 3.33 0.76
C ASP A 12 19.27 1.93 0.28
N VAL A 13 17.97 1.65 0.13
CA VAL A 13 17.49 0.37 -0.43
C VAL A 13 17.92 0.23 -1.89
N ALA A 14 17.74 1.27 -2.69
CA ALA A 14 18.14 1.27 -4.09
C ALA A 14 19.66 1.08 -4.25
N LYS A 15 20.46 1.74 -3.39
CA LYS A 15 21.91 1.58 -3.33
C LYS A 15 22.33 0.18 -2.91
N ALA A 16 21.69 -0.38 -1.87
CA ALA A 16 21.97 -1.74 -1.40
C ALA A 16 21.63 -2.77 -2.48
N TRP A 17 20.48 -2.61 -3.15
CA TRP A 17 20.07 -3.47 -4.25
C TRP A 17 21.05 -3.37 -5.42
N LEU A 18 21.46 -2.16 -5.81
CA LEU A 18 22.50 -1.98 -6.82
C LEU A 18 23.82 -2.65 -6.42
N ASN A 19 24.17 -2.73 -5.15
CA ASN A 19 25.40 -3.44 -4.74
C ASN A 19 25.26 -4.97 -4.82
N ILE A 20 24.05 -5.50 -4.63
CA ILE A 20 23.76 -6.94 -4.71
C ILE A 20 23.66 -7.39 -6.17
N ASP A 21 22.96 -6.62 -7.01
CA ASP A 21 22.81 -6.90 -8.44
C ASP A 21 23.95 -6.24 -9.22
N THR A 22 25.00 -7.02 -9.48
CA THR A 22 26.18 -6.55 -10.23
C THR A 22 25.92 -6.29 -11.71
N GLU A 23 24.85 -6.84 -12.28
CA GLU A 23 24.53 -6.69 -13.71
C GLU A 23 23.79 -5.38 -13.98
N ALA A 24 22.95 -4.94 -13.02
CA ALA A 24 22.24 -3.68 -13.11
C ALA A 24 23.20 -2.46 -13.19
N GLN A 25 22.89 -1.54 -14.10
CA GLN A 25 23.66 -0.32 -14.36
C GLN A 25 23.15 0.90 -13.56
N GLY A 26 21.91 0.83 -13.09
CA GLY A 26 21.29 1.86 -12.28
C GLY A 26 20.21 1.33 -11.36
N ALA A 27 19.90 2.12 -10.33
CA ALA A 27 18.80 1.87 -9.40
C ALA A 27 17.88 3.08 -9.34
N VAL A 28 16.61 2.86 -9.67
CA VAL A 28 15.55 3.88 -9.69
C VAL A 28 14.79 3.82 -8.37
N TYR A 29 14.56 4.99 -7.78
CA TYR A 29 13.81 5.13 -6.53
C TYR A 29 13.09 6.47 -6.47
N PHE A 30 12.18 6.60 -5.50
CA PHE A 30 11.50 7.85 -5.18
C PHE A 30 12.21 8.55 -4.03
N ALA A 31 12.64 9.78 -4.25
CA ALA A 31 13.16 10.64 -3.20
C ALA A 31 12.02 11.13 -2.28
N SER A 32 12.38 11.74 -1.14
CA SER A 32 11.43 12.24 -0.14
C SER A 32 10.48 13.33 -0.67
N ASN A 33 10.86 14.02 -1.74
CA ASN A 33 10.04 15.00 -2.46
C ASN A 33 9.18 14.37 -3.58
N SER A 34 9.01 13.04 -3.58
CA SER A 34 8.31 12.25 -4.60
C SER A 34 8.89 12.37 -6.02
N GLN A 35 10.12 12.88 -6.17
CA GLN A 35 10.81 12.93 -7.45
C GLN A 35 11.47 11.56 -7.75
N ILE A 36 11.39 11.14 -9.00
CA ILE A 36 12.04 9.91 -9.46
C ILE A 36 13.52 10.18 -9.67
N MET A 37 14.34 9.51 -8.89
CA MET A 37 15.80 9.63 -8.91
C MET A 37 16.42 8.30 -9.35
N VAL A 38 17.61 8.40 -9.93
CA VAL A 38 18.41 7.27 -10.36
C VAL A 38 19.81 7.39 -9.78
N ARG A 39 20.28 6.30 -9.20
CA ARG A 39 21.67 6.10 -8.83
C ARG A 39 22.31 5.19 -9.87
N SER A 40 23.26 5.70 -10.65
CA SER A 40 23.97 4.91 -11.65
C SER A 40 25.32 4.41 -11.11
N ARG A 41 25.93 3.43 -11.78
CA ARG A 41 27.30 3.00 -11.47
C ARG A 41 28.38 3.94 -11.98
N PHE A 42 28.12 4.62 -13.09
CA PHE A 42 29.08 5.48 -13.78
C PHE A 42 29.16 6.90 -13.19
N GLN A 43 28.23 7.28 -12.30
CA GLN A 43 28.25 8.55 -11.58
C GLN A 43 28.07 8.37 -10.08
N SER A 44 28.80 9.17 -9.31
CA SER A 44 28.77 9.12 -7.84
C SER A 44 27.49 9.74 -7.27
N LEU A 45 26.95 10.78 -7.92
CA LEU A 45 25.79 11.53 -7.45
C LEU A 45 24.49 11.02 -8.08
N PRO A 46 23.40 10.88 -7.31
CA PRO A 46 22.07 10.62 -7.85
C PRO A 46 21.59 11.74 -8.76
N MET A 47 20.76 11.40 -9.75
CA MET A 47 20.18 12.36 -10.67
C MET A 47 18.71 12.06 -10.99
N PRO A 48 17.93 13.05 -11.45
CA PRO A 48 16.56 12.81 -11.90
C PRO A 48 16.51 11.81 -13.05
N LEU A 49 15.52 10.90 -13.06
CA LEU A 49 15.35 9.89 -14.13
C LEU A 49 15.32 10.52 -15.53
N ILE A 50 14.63 11.66 -15.68
CA ILE A 50 14.52 12.37 -16.96
C ILE A 50 15.85 12.89 -17.51
N ALA A 51 16.84 13.13 -16.64
CA ALA A 51 18.18 13.58 -17.00
C ALA A 51 19.19 12.43 -17.14
N SER A 52 18.74 11.19 -16.89
CA SER A 52 19.58 9.99 -16.95
C SER A 52 19.46 9.30 -18.31
N PRO A 53 20.45 8.49 -18.71
CA PRO A 53 20.36 7.68 -19.94
C PRO A 53 19.25 6.62 -19.88
N PHE A 54 18.68 6.36 -18.70
CA PHE A 54 17.65 5.36 -18.45
C PHE A 54 16.21 5.88 -18.60
N ALA A 55 16.03 7.16 -18.96
CA ALA A 55 14.71 7.79 -19.02
C ALA A 55 13.72 7.06 -19.95
N ASN A 56 14.23 6.48 -21.05
CA ASN A 56 13.42 5.79 -22.06
C ASN A 56 13.48 4.26 -21.96
N ASP A 57 14.46 3.73 -21.23
CA ASP A 57 14.70 2.30 -21.11
C ASP A 57 15.28 1.95 -19.73
N LEU A 58 14.54 1.11 -19.00
CA LEU A 58 14.86 0.64 -17.67
C LEU A 58 15.34 -0.82 -17.66
N GLU A 59 15.64 -1.42 -18.82
CA GLU A 59 16.01 -2.84 -18.93
C GLU A 59 17.22 -3.22 -18.07
N THR A 60 18.18 -2.31 -17.95
CA THR A 60 19.39 -2.51 -17.15
C THR A 60 19.31 -1.92 -15.74
N CYS A 61 18.10 -1.56 -15.27
CA CYS A 61 17.89 -0.92 -13.98
C CYS A 61 17.08 -1.79 -13.00
N VAL A 62 17.48 -1.76 -11.73
CA VAL A 62 16.59 -2.18 -10.63
C VAL A 62 15.68 -1.03 -10.25
N VAL A 63 14.41 -1.32 -9.96
CA VAL A 63 13.41 -0.30 -9.63
C VAL A 63 12.80 -0.63 -8.28
N TYR A 64 12.92 0.30 -7.35
CA TYR A 64 12.33 0.19 -6.02
C TYR A 64 11.17 1.17 -5.88
N ILE A 65 10.01 0.66 -5.45
CA ILE A 65 8.77 1.41 -5.27
C ILE A 65 8.25 1.12 -3.85
N ASP A 66 8.09 2.17 -3.05
CA ASP A 66 7.51 2.09 -1.72
C ASP A 66 5.96 2.15 -1.77
N GLU A 67 5.29 1.98 -0.63
CA GLU A 67 3.82 2.02 -0.59
C GLU A 67 3.26 3.40 -0.94
N GLY A 68 3.88 4.48 -0.44
CA GLY A 68 3.42 5.86 -0.63
C GLY A 68 3.43 6.31 -2.10
N HIS A 69 4.39 5.82 -2.88
CA HIS A 69 4.58 6.18 -4.28
C HIS A 69 4.02 5.13 -5.26
N THR A 70 3.21 4.18 -4.78
CA THR A 70 2.41 3.30 -5.64
C THR A 70 1.20 3.99 -6.28
N ARG A 71 1.01 5.31 -6.09
CA ARG A 71 -0.12 6.10 -6.64
C ARG A 71 0.40 7.24 -7.51
N GLY A 72 -0.07 7.31 -8.76
CA GLY A 72 0.17 8.46 -9.64
C GLY A 72 1.45 8.45 -10.48
N THR A 73 2.38 7.50 -10.29
CA THR A 73 3.61 7.45 -11.10
C THR A 73 3.53 6.42 -12.22
N ASP A 74 3.86 6.84 -13.43
CA ASP A 74 4.00 5.98 -14.60
C ASP A 74 5.47 5.73 -14.93
N LEU A 75 5.99 4.57 -14.53
CA LEU A 75 7.30 4.07 -14.96
C LEU A 75 7.08 3.06 -16.09
N LYS A 76 7.73 3.28 -17.23
CA LYS A 76 7.73 2.33 -18.34
C LYS A 76 8.67 1.16 -18.02
N LEU A 77 8.14 0.18 -17.31
CA LEU A 77 8.88 -1.04 -16.99
C LEU A 77 9.07 -1.92 -18.24
N PRO A 78 10.23 -2.59 -18.40
CA PRO A 78 10.50 -3.49 -19.51
C PRO A 78 9.48 -4.62 -19.62
N VAL A 79 9.24 -5.12 -20.84
CA VAL A 79 8.28 -6.22 -21.06
C VAL A 79 8.67 -7.52 -20.36
N THR A 80 9.96 -7.73 -20.11
CA THR A 80 10.50 -8.90 -19.40
C THR A 80 10.61 -8.71 -17.89
N ALA A 81 10.13 -7.57 -17.35
CA ALA A 81 10.27 -7.24 -15.95
C ALA A 81 9.60 -8.27 -15.03
N LYS A 82 10.30 -8.63 -13.96
CA LYS A 82 9.80 -9.47 -12.87
C LYS A 82 9.69 -8.64 -11.61
N GLY A 83 8.49 -8.50 -11.07
CA GLY A 83 8.25 -7.74 -9.85
C GLY A 83 8.35 -8.63 -8.60
N ALA A 84 8.99 -8.14 -7.55
CA ALA A 84 8.87 -8.72 -6.22
C ALA A 84 7.86 -7.90 -5.41
N VAL A 85 6.78 -8.54 -4.98
CA VAL A 85 5.73 -7.90 -4.17
C VAL A 85 5.85 -8.41 -2.74
N THR A 86 6.16 -7.50 -1.83
CA THR A 86 6.20 -7.79 -0.39
C THR A 86 4.79 -7.88 0.18
N LEU A 87 4.56 -8.88 1.03
CA LEU A 87 3.32 -9.11 1.75
C LEU A 87 3.51 -8.73 3.22
N GLY A 88 2.71 -7.78 3.72
CA GLY A 88 2.66 -7.38 5.13
C GLY A 88 1.42 -7.92 5.85
N SER A 89 1.46 -7.89 7.19
CA SER A 89 0.27 -8.16 8.00
C SER A 89 -0.80 -7.10 7.75
N GLY A 90 -2.07 -7.50 7.61
CA GLY A 90 -3.18 -6.59 7.31
C GLY A 90 -3.20 -6.05 5.88
N GLN A 91 -2.33 -6.53 5.00
CA GLN A 91 -2.31 -6.14 3.59
C GLN A 91 -3.56 -6.66 2.88
N THR A 92 -4.25 -5.77 2.18
CA THR A 92 -5.48 -6.09 1.44
C THR A 92 -5.19 -6.47 -0.02
N LYS A 93 -6.18 -7.11 -0.65
CA LYS A 93 -6.17 -7.39 -2.09
C LYS A 93 -5.92 -6.12 -2.90
N ASP A 94 -6.63 -5.03 -2.62
CA ASP A 94 -6.56 -3.81 -3.43
C ASP A 94 -5.18 -3.14 -3.37
N GLN A 95 -4.55 -3.08 -2.18
CA GLN A 95 -3.17 -2.60 -2.05
C GLN A 95 -2.20 -3.45 -2.88
N THR A 96 -2.34 -4.77 -2.82
CA THR A 96 -1.45 -5.70 -3.56
C THR A 96 -1.65 -5.57 -5.07
N VAL A 97 -2.90 -5.49 -5.52
CA VAL A 97 -3.25 -5.28 -6.93
C VAL A 97 -2.71 -3.94 -7.40
N GLN A 98 -2.83 -2.88 -6.60
CA GLN A 98 -2.29 -1.55 -6.92
C GLN A 98 -0.77 -1.57 -7.14
N ALA A 99 -0.03 -2.34 -6.33
CA ALA A 99 1.42 -2.53 -6.53
C ALA A 99 1.71 -3.41 -7.76
N ALA A 100 1.04 -4.55 -7.89
CA ALA A 100 1.30 -5.51 -8.97
C ALA A 100 0.92 -4.96 -10.36
N MET A 101 -0.16 -4.19 -10.48
CA MET A 101 -0.62 -3.59 -11.74
C MET A 101 0.29 -2.46 -12.27
N ARG A 102 1.34 -2.10 -11.53
CA ARG A 102 2.43 -1.28 -12.10
C ARG A 102 3.14 -2.03 -13.24
N LEU A 103 3.15 -3.37 -13.18
CA LEU A 103 3.47 -4.24 -14.31
C LEU A 103 2.25 -4.36 -15.22
N ARG A 104 2.17 -3.47 -16.23
CA ARG A 104 1.02 -3.41 -17.14
C ARG A 104 0.86 -4.62 -18.07
N GLN A 105 1.92 -5.42 -18.21
CA GLN A 105 1.92 -6.67 -18.99
C GLN A 105 1.97 -7.90 -18.07
N LEU A 106 1.48 -7.76 -16.84
CA LEU A 106 1.42 -8.86 -15.87
C LEU A 106 0.52 -9.98 -16.40
N GLY A 107 1.07 -11.20 -16.46
CA GLY A 107 0.36 -12.38 -16.95
C GLY A 107 0.54 -12.65 -18.45
N THR A 108 1.23 -11.78 -19.18
CA THR A 108 1.65 -12.05 -20.56
C THR A 108 3.17 -12.24 -20.64
N THR A 109 3.93 -11.16 -20.47
CA THR A 109 5.40 -11.13 -20.54
C THR A 109 6.03 -10.85 -19.19
N GLN A 110 5.32 -10.09 -18.33
CA GLN A 110 5.75 -9.76 -16.98
C GLN A 110 5.18 -10.75 -15.97
N SER A 111 5.90 -10.93 -14.86
CA SER A 111 5.49 -11.84 -13.77
C SER A 111 5.78 -11.22 -12.39
N VAL A 112 5.16 -11.77 -11.35
CA VAL A 112 5.40 -11.37 -9.96
C VAL A 112 5.82 -12.55 -9.09
N ALA A 113 6.73 -12.29 -8.17
CA ALA A 113 7.05 -13.15 -7.04
C ALA A 113 6.56 -12.49 -5.76
N PHE A 114 5.93 -13.27 -4.87
CA PHE A 114 5.49 -12.77 -3.57
C PHE A 114 6.56 -13.07 -2.51
N LEU A 115 6.92 -12.04 -1.74
CA LEU A 115 7.84 -12.15 -0.61
C LEU A 115 7.04 -12.01 0.68
N ALA A 116 6.98 -13.08 1.47
CA ALA A 116 6.23 -13.13 2.72
C ALA A 116 7.17 -13.34 3.91
N PRO A 117 7.09 -12.53 4.97
CA PRO A 117 7.75 -12.84 6.23
C PRO A 117 7.12 -14.09 6.89
N PRO A 118 7.81 -14.75 7.83
CA PRO A 118 7.35 -16.02 8.42
C PRO A 118 5.94 -15.98 9.01
N GLU A 119 5.53 -14.84 9.57
CA GLU A 119 4.22 -14.63 10.18
C GLU A 119 3.11 -14.66 9.12
N VAL A 120 3.31 -13.94 8.02
CA VAL A 120 2.38 -13.91 6.88
C VAL A 120 2.34 -15.27 6.19
N TYR A 121 3.50 -15.91 6.02
CA TYR A 121 3.59 -17.25 5.44
C TYR A 121 2.74 -18.27 6.23
N ARG A 122 2.81 -18.24 7.58
CA ARG A 122 1.96 -19.07 8.44
C ARG A 122 0.48 -18.72 8.28
N SER A 123 0.14 -17.44 8.24
CA SER A 123 -1.24 -16.98 8.04
C SER A 123 -1.84 -17.48 6.71
N ILE A 124 -1.07 -17.48 5.62
CA ILE A 124 -1.49 -18.03 4.32
C ILE A 124 -1.80 -19.53 4.46
N LEU A 125 -0.94 -20.28 5.16
CA LEU A 125 -1.16 -21.70 5.41
C LEU A 125 -2.43 -21.96 6.24
N ASP A 126 -2.70 -21.13 7.24
CA ASP A 126 -3.88 -21.29 8.09
C ASP A 126 -5.18 -21.07 7.32
N VAL A 127 -5.24 -20.02 6.48
CA VAL A 127 -6.38 -19.78 5.57
C VAL A 127 -6.55 -20.95 4.60
N ARG A 128 -5.46 -21.48 4.05
CA ARG A 128 -5.52 -22.64 3.17
C ARG A 128 -6.14 -23.84 3.88
N ARG A 129 -5.66 -24.20 5.08
CA ARG A 129 -6.19 -25.32 5.87
C ARG A 129 -7.68 -25.18 6.18
N ALA A 130 -8.11 -23.97 6.53
CA ALA A 130 -9.52 -23.68 6.82
C ALA A 130 -10.43 -23.97 5.62
N HIS A 131 -9.93 -23.78 4.40
CA HIS A 131 -10.70 -23.98 3.17
C HIS A 131 -10.59 -25.36 2.55
N THR A 132 -9.41 -26.02 2.59
CA THR A 132 -9.22 -27.30 1.90
C THR A 132 -9.47 -28.53 2.78
N GLN A 133 -9.53 -28.38 4.12
CA GLN A 133 -9.59 -29.51 5.07
C GLN A 133 -8.50 -30.59 4.84
N GLU A 134 -7.44 -30.25 4.08
CA GLU A 134 -6.39 -31.18 3.70
C GLU A 134 -5.47 -31.48 4.89
N LEU A 135 -5.03 -32.74 4.98
CA LEU A 135 -4.02 -33.18 5.94
C LEU A 135 -2.72 -32.37 5.77
N PRO A 136 -1.92 -32.20 6.84
CA PRO A 136 -0.69 -31.42 6.81
C PRO A 136 0.37 -32.15 5.99
N ARG A 137 0.32 -31.99 4.67
CA ARG A 137 1.43 -32.30 3.77
C ARG A 137 2.28 -31.04 3.62
N PRO A 138 3.61 -31.18 3.43
CA PRO A 138 4.45 -30.07 3.00
C PRO A 138 4.07 -29.75 1.56
N VAL A 139 3.04 -28.92 1.38
CA VAL A 139 2.62 -28.43 0.07
C VAL A 139 3.27 -27.09 -0.17
N MET A 140 3.91 -26.96 -1.33
CA MET A 140 4.44 -25.69 -1.78
C MET A 140 3.29 -24.68 -1.95
N LEU A 141 3.44 -23.49 -1.35
CA LEU A 141 2.48 -22.41 -1.56
C LEU A 141 2.52 -21.95 -3.01
N THR A 142 1.33 -21.73 -3.57
CA THR A 142 1.17 -21.21 -4.92
C THR A 142 0.65 -19.77 -4.86
N SER A 143 0.70 -19.06 -5.99
CA SER A 143 0.09 -17.73 -6.12
C SER A 143 -1.43 -17.75 -5.83
N VAL A 144 -2.10 -18.87 -6.07
CA VAL A 144 -3.53 -19.06 -5.74
C VAL A 144 -3.77 -18.97 -4.23
N ASP A 145 -2.88 -19.57 -3.43
CA ASP A 145 -2.98 -19.51 -1.96
C ASP A 145 -2.79 -18.08 -1.45
N VAL A 146 -1.85 -17.33 -2.04
CA VAL A 146 -1.62 -15.91 -1.73
C VAL A 146 -2.85 -15.07 -2.07
N VAL A 147 -3.41 -15.23 -3.28
CA VAL A 147 -4.60 -14.48 -3.71
C VAL A 147 -5.80 -14.78 -2.82
N ARG A 148 -6.00 -16.05 -2.45
CA ARG A 148 -7.06 -16.44 -1.50
C ARG A 148 -6.87 -15.77 -0.14
N TRP A 149 -5.65 -15.80 0.39
CA TRP A 149 -5.32 -15.14 1.65
C TRP A 149 -5.59 -13.63 1.59
N LEU A 150 -5.21 -12.94 0.50
CA LEU A 150 -5.47 -11.51 0.32
C LEU A 150 -6.96 -11.16 0.29
N LEU A 151 -7.79 -12.01 -0.32
CA LEU A 151 -9.24 -11.86 -0.31
C LEU A 151 -9.81 -11.98 1.11
N GLU A 152 -9.36 -12.98 1.86
CA GLU A 152 -9.75 -13.17 3.25
C GLU A 152 -9.33 -11.99 4.14
N GLN A 153 -8.11 -11.46 3.96
CA GLN A 153 -7.66 -10.25 4.66
C GLN A 153 -8.52 -9.04 4.32
N SER A 154 -8.91 -8.87 3.06
CA SER A 154 -9.82 -7.82 2.63
C SER A 154 -11.20 -7.93 3.28
N CYS A 155 -11.76 -9.13 3.39
CA CYS A 155 -13.03 -9.34 4.10
C CYS A 155 -12.92 -8.93 5.57
N LYS A 156 -11.87 -9.41 6.28
CA LYS A 156 -11.63 -9.06 7.68
C LYS A 156 -11.44 -7.56 7.89
N ALA A 157 -10.69 -6.90 7.01
CA ALA A 157 -10.48 -5.46 7.06
C ALA A 157 -11.82 -4.70 6.88
N ASN A 158 -12.66 -5.14 5.93
CA ASN A 158 -13.97 -4.54 5.72
C ASN A 158 -14.90 -4.73 6.93
N GLU A 159 -14.95 -5.93 7.51
CA GLU A 159 -15.75 -6.23 8.71
C GLU A 159 -15.34 -5.34 9.90
N GLN A 160 -14.04 -5.16 10.12
CA GLN A 160 -13.54 -4.27 11.17
C GLN A 160 -13.95 -2.81 10.93
N MET A 161 -14.00 -2.38 9.66
CA MET A 161 -14.38 -1.03 9.28
C MET A 161 -15.90 -0.79 9.38
N MET A 162 -16.73 -1.85 9.34
CA MET A 162 -18.19 -1.72 9.47
C MET A 162 -18.63 -1.07 10.78
N ALA A 163 -17.97 -1.39 11.90
CA ALA A 163 -18.30 -0.78 13.19
C ALA A 163 -18.07 0.74 13.18
N LEU A 164 -16.97 1.18 12.57
CA LEU A 164 -16.66 2.60 12.39
C LEU A 164 -17.69 3.28 11.48
N HIS A 165 -18.04 2.65 10.35
CA HIS A 165 -19.06 3.17 9.45
C HIS A 165 -20.43 3.29 10.13
N PHE A 166 -20.81 2.31 10.94
CA PHE A 166 -22.06 2.38 11.71
C PHE A 166 -22.06 3.57 12.66
N SER A 167 -20.97 3.79 13.40
CA SER A 167 -20.81 4.96 14.28
C SER A 167 -20.89 6.27 13.48
N GLN A 168 -20.24 6.34 12.33
CA GLN A 168 -20.28 7.53 11.45
C GLN A 168 -21.69 7.80 10.92
N CYS A 169 -22.43 6.76 10.52
CA CYS A 169 -23.81 6.88 10.09
C CYS A 169 -24.71 7.36 11.23
N GLN A 170 -24.55 6.81 12.43
CA GLN A 170 -25.30 7.23 13.61
C GLN A 170 -25.03 8.70 13.94
N ASP A 171 -23.76 9.12 13.94
CA ASP A 171 -23.36 10.51 14.16
C ASP A 171 -23.92 11.43 13.08
N PHE A 172 -23.88 11.03 11.81
CA PHE A 172 -24.48 11.78 10.71
C PHE A 172 -25.98 11.98 10.94
N CYS A 173 -26.74 10.90 11.17
CA CYS A 173 -28.18 10.97 11.46
C CYS A 173 -28.48 11.88 12.65
N ARG A 174 -27.70 11.78 13.73
CA ARG A 174 -27.87 12.61 14.93
C ARG A 174 -27.62 14.10 14.65
N ARG A 175 -26.57 14.42 13.88
CA ARG A 175 -26.24 15.79 13.47
C ARG A 175 -27.29 16.37 12.51
N THR A 176 -27.78 15.56 11.59
CA THR A 176 -28.86 15.96 10.68
C THR A 176 -30.13 16.24 11.47
N ASP A 177 -30.58 15.30 12.32
CA ASP A 177 -31.81 15.44 13.14
C ASP A 177 -31.82 16.70 14.01
N ILE A 178 -30.71 17.03 14.69
CA ILE A 178 -30.66 18.22 15.54
C ILE A 178 -30.75 19.53 14.73
N VAL A 179 -30.17 19.56 13.53
CA VAL A 179 -30.27 20.70 12.60
C VAL A 179 -31.70 20.85 12.09
N TRP A 180 -32.36 19.74 11.73
CA TRP A 180 -33.78 19.74 11.32
C TRP A 180 -34.71 20.23 12.45
N LYS A 181 -34.46 19.83 13.70
CA LYS A 181 -35.24 20.26 14.87
C LYS A 181 -35.02 21.73 15.25
N HIS A 182 -33.90 22.32 14.84
CA HIS A 182 -33.53 23.68 15.19
C HIS A 182 -33.14 24.51 13.95
N PRO A 183 -34.05 24.72 12.97
CA PRO A 183 -33.71 25.37 11.70
C PRO A 183 -33.22 26.82 11.87
N ASN A 184 -33.67 27.49 12.93
CA ASN A 184 -33.26 28.86 13.27
C ASN A 184 -31.95 28.93 14.09
N PHE A 185 -31.10 27.90 14.06
CA PHE A 185 -29.82 27.90 14.80
C PHE A 185 -28.89 29.04 14.38
N ALA A 186 -29.02 29.57 13.16
CA ALA A 186 -28.24 30.71 12.68
C ALA A 186 -28.66 32.06 13.32
N THR A 187 -29.90 32.16 13.80
CA THR A 187 -30.48 33.42 14.31
C THR A 187 -30.83 33.36 15.80
N ASN A 188 -31.01 32.15 16.37
CA ASN A 188 -31.34 31.96 17.78
C ASN A 188 -30.19 31.28 18.54
N LYS A 189 -29.62 32.01 19.51
CA LYS A 189 -28.49 31.56 20.34
C LYS A 189 -28.77 30.28 21.14
N GLN A 190 -29.99 30.07 21.62
CA GLN A 190 -30.37 28.84 22.33
C GLN A 190 -30.45 27.62 21.40
N HIS A 191 -30.89 27.83 20.16
CA HIS A 191 -30.90 26.78 19.13
C HIS A 191 -29.47 26.44 18.70
N LEU A 192 -28.61 27.45 18.58
CA LEU A 192 -27.19 27.29 18.30
C LEU A 192 -26.48 26.44 19.38
N GLU A 193 -26.71 26.73 20.66
CA GLU A 193 -26.11 25.96 21.76
C GLU A 193 -26.54 24.47 21.73
N LYS A 194 -27.83 24.19 21.48
CA LYS A 194 -28.35 22.82 21.36
C LYS A 194 -27.75 22.06 20.19
N VAL A 195 -27.57 22.71 19.04
CA VAL A 195 -26.92 22.12 17.86
C VAL A 195 -25.43 21.88 18.12
N LEU A 196 -24.73 22.84 18.72
CA LEU A 196 -23.30 22.74 19.01
C LEU A 196 -22.97 21.62 20.00
N GLN A 197 -23.83 21.35 20.98
CA GLN A 197 -23.65 20.22 21.92
C GLN A 197 -23.63 18.84 21.24
N VAL A 198 -24.27 18.71 20.08
CA VAL A 198 -24.35 17.44 19.34
C VAL A 198 -23.29 17.38 18.23
N ILE A 199 -23.00 18.52 17.58
CA ILE A 199 -22.02 18.56 16.48
C ILE A 199 -20.58 18.58 16.99
N ARG A 200 -20.30 19.21 18.14
CA ARG A 200 -18.94 19.23 18.71
C ARG A 200 -18.59 17.85 19.24
N GLN A 201 -17.77 17.13 18.49
CA GLN A 201 -17.03 15.99 19.03
C GLN A 201 -15.83 16.52 19.79
N VAL A 202 -15.76 16.21 21.09
CA VAL A 202 -14.53 16.39 21.86
C VAL A 202 -13.57 15.31 21.36
N GLU A 203 -12.45 15.71 20.76
CA GLU A 203 -11.40 14.78 20.37
C GLU A 203 -11.00 13.95 21.60
N GLN A 204 -11.15 12.63 21.52
CA GLN A 204 -10.76 11.72 22.60
C GLN A 204 -9.24 11.51 22.69
N GLN A 205 -8.49 12.00 21.69
CA GLN A 205 -7.02 12.02 21.70
C GLN A 205 -6.54 13.38 21.20
N THR A 206 -5.95 14.17 22.08
CA THR A 206 -5.07 15.28 21.69
C THR A 206 -3.84 14.70 21.01
N LEU A 207 -3.38 15.35 19.93
CA LEU A 207 -2.19 15.04 19.10
C LEU A 207 -0.83 15.00 19.86
N GLN A 208 -0.83 14.90 21.19
CA GLN A 208 0.36 14.76 22.01
C GLN A 208 0.47 13.34 22.54
N GLN A 209 0.94 12.41 21.71
CA GLN A 209 1.78 11.26 22.11
C GLN A 209 2.74 10.92 20.98
#